data_AF-A0A7Z9GH90-F1
#
_entry.id   AF-A0A7Z9GH90-F1
#
_cell.length_a   1.000
_cell.length_b   1.000
_cell.length_c   1.000
_cell.angle_alpha   90.00
_cell.angle_beta   90.00
_cell.angle_gamma   90.00
#
_symmetry.space_group_name_H-M   'P 1'
#
loop_
_entity.id
_entity.type
_entity.pdbx_description
1 polymer ?
#
loop_
_entity_poly.entity_id
_entity_poly.type
_entity_poly.pdbx_seq_one_letter_code
_entity_poly.pdbx_strand_id
1 'polypeptide(L)'
;MLSNKIEAALNKQIAQEGFASYYYLGMASWCQLKGFDGAATFMYRQSEEERAHMLKLFHYINETGGHAYAPQILKSPNKFKSIVDVFT
;
A
#
# COMPACT_ATOMS: atom_id res chain seq x y z
N MET A 1 -21.73 10.69 -11.72
CA MET A 1 -20.70 10.01 -12.53
C MET A 1 -19.41 10.80 -12.43
N LEU A 2 -18.29 10.15 -12.13
CA LEU A 2 -16.98 10.79 -12.07
C LEU A 2 -16.58 11.27 -13.48
N SER A 3 -15.81 12.36 -13.57
CA SER A 3 -15.17 12.70 -14.84
C SER A 3 -14.02 11.73 -15.11
N ASN A 4 -13.73 11.45 -16.39
CA ASN A 4 -12.64 10.55 -16.79
C ASN A 4 -11.29 10.93 -16.15
N LYS A 5 -11.05 12.24 -15.96
CA LYS A 5 -9.83 12.74 -15.30
C LYS A 5 -9.75 12.33 -13.83
N ILE A 6 -10.87 12.41 -13.10
CA ILE A 6 -10.91 12.05 -11.68
C ILE A 6 -10.89 10.52 -11.51
N GLU A 7 -11.62 9.78 -12.34
CA GLU A 7 -11.59 8.31 -12.30
C GLU A 7 -10.18 7.76 -12.57
N ALA A 8 -9.46 8.33 -13.55
CA ALA A 8 -8.08 7.96 -13.82
C ALA A 8 -7.14 8.30 -12.65
N ALA A 9 -7.33 9.45 -12.01
CA ALA A 9 -6.54 9.85 -10.85
C ALA A 9 -6.79 8.94 -9.64
N LEU A 10 -8.04 8.55 -9.39
CA LEU A 10 -8.39 7.64 -8.29
C LEU A 10 -7.85 6.24 -8.53
N ASN A 11 -7.93 5.72 -9.77
CA ASN A 11 -7.31 4.44 -10.12
C ASN A 11 -5.78 4.48 -9.98
N LYS A 12 -5.14 5.61 -10.30
CA LYS A 12 -3.72 5.79 -10.02
C LYS A 12 -3.44 5.76 -8.50
N GLN A 13 -4.27 6.40 -7.70
CA GLN A 13 -4.13 6.40 -6.25
C GLN A 13 -4.31 4.98 -5.66
N ILE A 14 -5.29 4.19 -6.14
CA ILE A 14 -5.45 2.77 -5.78
C ILE A 14 -4.13 2.00 -5.98
N ALA A 15 -3.42 2.23 -7.08
CA ALA A 15 -2.13 1.60 -7.31
C ALA A 15 -1.03 2.07 -6.35
N GLN A 16 -1.05 3.33 -5.92
CA GLN A 16 -0.10 3.88 -4.95
C GLN A 16 -0.34 3.30 -3.55
N GLU A 17 -1.60 3.26 -3.08
CA GLU A 17 -1.93 2.66 -1.78
C GLU A 17 -1.66 1.15 -1.77
N GLY A 18 -1.99 0.46 -2.85
CA GLY A 18 -1.67 -0.97 -3.02
C GLY A 18 -0.17 -1.22 -2.95
N PHE A 19 0.64 -0.42 -3.66
CA PHE A 19 2.10 -0.50 -3.58
C PHE A 19 2.62 -0.23 -2.17
N ALA A 20 2.12 0.81 -1.49
CA ALA A 20 2.51 1.16 -0.13
C ALA A 20 2.21 0.02 0.86
N SER A 21 1.04 -0.61 0.74
CA SER A 21 0.66 -1.79 1.54
C SER A 21 1.70 -2.92 1.39
N TYR A 22 2.01 -3.33 0.16
CA TYR A 22 3.02 -4.37 -0.08
C TYR A 22 4.44 -3.96 0.31
N TYR A 23 4.76 -2.67 0.23
CA TYR A 23 6.04 -2.13 0.64
C TYR A 23 6.23 -2.24 2.16
N TYR A 24 5.24 -1.80 2.94
CA TYR A 24 5.23 -1.95 4.40
C TYR A 24 5.20 -3.41 4.84
N LEU A 25 4.52 -4.29 4.09
CA LEU A 25 4.57 -5.73 4.34
C LEU A 25 6.00 -6.28 4.21
N GLY A 26 6.75 -5.83 3.20
CA GLY A 26 8.17 -6.16 3.02
C GLY A 26 9.06 -5.64 4.16
N MET A 27 8.83 -4.40 4.60
CA MET A 27 9.51 -3.82 5.76
C MET A 27 9.24 -4.61 7.04
N ALA A 28 7.97 -4.97 7.28
CA ALA A 28 7.56 -5.75 8.44
C ALA A 28 8.29 -7.10 8.50
N SER A 29 8.32 -7.82 7.37
CA SER A 29 9.03 -9.09 7.26
C SER A 29 10.53 -8.94 7.52
N TRP A 30 11.17 -7.89 6.99
CA TRP A 30 12.59 -7.62 7.24
C TRP A 30 12.86 -7.32 8.72
N CYS A 31 12.04 -6.48 9.35
CA CYS A 31 12.15 -6.14 10.77
C CYS A 31 12.02 -7.39 11.67
N GLN A 32 11.04 -8.25 11.37
CA GLN A 32 10.82 -9.50 12.11
C GLN A 32 12.03 -10.45 11.99
N LEU A 33 12.58 -10.60 10.78
CA LEU A 33 13.77 -11.43 10.56
C LEU A 33 15.00 -10.91 11.35
N LYS A 34 15.07 -9.61 11.61
CA LYS A 34 16.15 -8.98 12.38
C LYS A 34 15.90 -8.91 13.88
N GLY A 35 14.75 -9.38 14.37
CA GLY A 35 14.37 -9.33 15.79
C GLY A 35 13.87 -7.96 16.26
N PHE A 36 13.45 -7.09 15.35
CA PHE A 36 12.86 -5.78 15.67
C PHE A 36 11.32 -5.88 15.79
N ASP A 37 10.84 -6.66 16.77
CA ASP A 37 9.42 -7.05 16.86
C ASP A 37 8.44 -5.88 16.95
N GLY A 38 8.80 -4.81 17.68
CA GLY A 38 7.98 -3.60 17.76
C GLY A 38 7.85 -2.87 16.42
N ALA A 39 8.95 -2.77 15.67
CA ALA A 39 8.96 -2.18 14.33
C ALA A 39 8.22 -3.07 13.32
N ALA A 40 8.36 -4.40 13.42
CA ALA A 40 7.63 -5.33 12.59
C ALA A 40 6.10 -5.19 12.80
N THR A 41 5.66 -5.18 14.06
CA THR A 41 4.24 -5.00 14.41
C THR A 41 3.70 -3.67 13.88
N PHE A 42 4.47 -2.59 14.01
CA PHE A 42 4.12 -1.29 13.47
C PHE A 42 3.93 -1.34 11.94
N MET A 43 4.89 -1.93 11.22
CA MET A 43 4.85 -2.01 9.75
C MET A 43 3.74 -2.94 9.24
N TYR A 44 3.44 -4.04 9.93
CA TYR A 44 2.27 -4.87 9.61
C TYR A 44 0.96 -4.07 9.72
N ARG A 45 0.83 -3.23 10.75
CA ARG A 45 -0.34 -2.35 10.90
C ARG A 45 -0.41 -1.32 9.77
N GLN A 46 0.72 -0.69 9.41
CA GLN A 46 0.76 0.25 8.27
C GLN A 46 0.38 -0.43 6.95
N SER A 47 0.84 -1.66 6.72
CA SER A 47 0.44 -2.47 5.56
C SER A 47 -1.08 -2.63 5.47
N GLU A 48 -1.75 -2.94 6.58
CA GLU A 48 -3.20 -3.09 6.62
C GLU A 48 -3.95 -1.74 6.51
N GLU A 49 -3.40 -0.66 7.08
CA GLU A 49 -3.95 0.70 6.93
C GLU A 49 -3.97 1.13 5.46
N GLU A 50 -2.87 0.95 4.72
CA GLU A 50 -2.84 1.32 3.29
C GLU A 50 -3.73 0.43 2.43
N ARG A 51 -3.87 -0.85 2.79
CA ARG A 51 -4.84 -1.73 2.14
C ARG A 51 -6.26 -1.25 2.35
N ALA A 52 -6.60 -0.77 3.56
CA ALA A 52 -7.91 -0.18 3.84
C ALA A 52 -8.14 1.12 3.05
N HIS A 53 -7.11 1.97 2.92
CA HIS A 53 -7.16 3.17 2.07
C HIS A 53 -7.44 2.82 0.60
N MET A 54 -6.70 1.85 0.05
CA MET A 54 -6.89 1.33 -1.29
C MET A 54 -8.33 0.87 -1.52
N LEU A 55 -8.86 0.02 -0.62
CA LEU A 55 -10.21 -0.53 -0.74
C LEU A 55 -11.30 0.56 -0.63
N LYS A 56 -11.09 1.57 0.22
CA LYS A 56 -12.01 2.70 0.32
C LYS A 56 -12.17 3.43 -1.03
N LEU A 57 -11.06 3.70 -1.72
CA LEU A 57 -11.08 4.31 -3.05
C LEU A 57 -11.70 3.37 -4.08
N PHE A 58 -11.39 2.07 -4.00
CA PHE A 58 -11.93 1.05 -4.88
C PHE A 58 -13.47 1.01 -4.82
N HIS A 59 -14.03 0.97 -3.61
CA HIS A 59 -15.47 1.00 -3.40
C HIS A 59 -16.09 2.31 -3.88
N TYR A 60 -15.48 3.45 -3.55
CA TYR A 60 -15.98 4.76 -3.97
C TYR A 60 -16.10 4.92 -5.49
N ILE A 61 -15.10 4.47 -6.26
CA ILE A 61 -15.17 4.52 -7.73
C ILE A 61 -16.36 3.68 -8.24
N ASN A 62 -16.53 2.47 -7.71
CA ASN A 62 -17.61 1.57 -8.13
C ASN A 62 -19.00 2.11 -7.74
N GLU A 63 -19.15 2.67 -6.54
CA GLU A 63 -20.40 3.28 -6.06
C GLU A 63 -20.83 4.49 -6.89
N THR A 64 -19.87 5.20 -7.49
CA THR A 64 -20.14 6.38 -8.32
C THR A 64 -20.34 6.06 -9.81
N GLY A 65 -20.38 4.76 -10.16
CA GLY A 65 -20.61 4.24 -11.50
C GLY A 65 -19.38 4.20 -12.41
N GLY A 66 -18.17 4.38 -11.84
CA GLY A 66 -16.90 4.17 -12.54
C GLY A 66 -16.40 2.73 -12.39
N HIS A 67 -15.21 2.44 -12.92
CA HIS A 67 -14.58 1.13 -12.78
C HIS A 67 -13.24 1.20 -12.07
N ALA A 68 -13.15 0.59 -10.89
CA ALA A 68 -11.90 0.43 -10.16
C ALA A 68 -11.09 -0.78 -10.68
N TYR A 69 -9.81 -0.57 -10.94
CA TYR A 69 -8.89 -1.62 -11.39
C TYR A 69 -8.03 -2.13 -10.24
N ALA A 70 -7.91 -3.45 -10.14
CA ALA A 70 -6.95 -4.04 -9.20
C ALA A 70 -5.52 -3.67 -9.63
N PRO A 71 -4.68 -3.17 -8.70
CA PRO A 71 -3.34 -2.73 -9.05
C PRO A 71 -2.41 -3.92 -9.28
N GLN A 72 -1.41 -3.72 -10.13
CA GLN A 72 -0.34 -4.71 -10.30
C GLN A 72 0.52 -4.77 -9.03
N ILE A 73 0.85 -5.98 -8.60
CA ILE A 73 1.77 -6.19 -7.48
C ILE A 73 3.20 -6.03 -8.01
N LEU A 74 3.80 -4.87 -7.77
CA LEU A 74 5.21 -4.64 -8.10
C LEU A 74 6.10 -5.23 -7.02
N LYS A 75 7.26 -5.74 -7.43
CA LYS A 75 8.25 -6.28 -6.50
C LYS A 75 8.80 -5.17 -5.62
N SER A 76 8.60 -5.28 -4.30
CA SER A 76 9.22 -4.38 -3.34
C SER A 76 10.76 -4.47 -3.41
N PRO A 77 11.50 -3.35 -3.40
CA PRO A 77 12.95 -3.37 -3.33
C PRO A 77 13.40 -3.77 -1.91
N ASN A 78 13.41 -5.08 -1.63
CA ASN A 78 13.79 -5.65 -0.33
C ASN A 78 15.32 -5.58 -0.07
N LYS A 79 15.89 -4.38 0.04
CA LYS A 79 17.32 -4.18 0.38
C LYS A 79 17.49 -3.15 1.50
N PHE A 80 16.90 -3.40 2.66
CA PHE A 80 17.20 -2.63 3.87
C PHE A 80 18.51 -3.13 4.50
N LYS A 81 19.46 -2.22 4.77
CA LYS A 81 20.74 -2.54 5.42
C LYS A 81 20.68 -2.31 6.93
N SER A 82 19.87 -1.35 7.36
CA SER A 82 19.69 -0.97 8.76
C SER A 82 18.22 -0.69 9.09
N ILE A 83 17.90 -0.63 10.39
CA ILE A 83 16.57 -0.20 10.84
C ILE A 83 16.30 1.26 10.49
N VAL A 84 17.34 2.10 10.38
CA VAL A 84 17.18 3.50 9.95
C VAL A 84 16.67 3.56 8.51
N ASP A 85 17.19 2.70 7.63
CA ASP A 85 16.79 2.61 6.21
C ASP A 85 15.29 2.23 6.05
N VAL A 86 14.67 1.65 7.07
CA VAL A 86 13.25 1.32 7.06
C VAL A 86 12.38 2.57 7.28
N PHE A 87 12.91 3.60 7.92
CA PHE A 87 12.18 4.82 8.27
C PHE A 87 12.64 6.08 7.49
N THR A 88 13.51 5.93 6.50
CA THR A 88 14.04 7.01 5.65
C THR A 88 13.89 6.69 4.18
#